data_AF-A0A7S1VFW7-F1
#
_entry.id   AF-A0A7S1VFW7-F1
#
_cell.length_a   1.000
_cell.length_b   1.000
_cell.length_c   1.000
_cell.angle_alpha   90.00
_cell.angle_beta   90.00
_cell.angle_gamma   90.00
#
_symmetry.space_group_name_H-M   'P 1'
#
loop_
_entity.id
_entity.type
_entity.pdbx_description
1 polymer ?
#
loop_
_entity_poly.entity_id
_entity_poly.type
_entity_poly.pdbx_seq_one_letter_code
_entity_poly.pdbx_strand_id
1 'polypeptide(L)'
;RRPYVVLFREELKKRQPAGSSKSGTKNELIERLLKADKAGGDATRRSGLRRVLQASFLRRLTGDARHHAMLGHENEPKLLVRAAKLSMDTDGVPFMISEILTAGLIEHEGAPGVATSVDGVAVLTWKGNGNMLTTLCACEVKTRTTQRTVSAEYGTRILRGGKVFASVSASRASFREAVPHVSERIQLMHHAAVLGLTHSLLIVGDEHEIISMVLVEFEDDAVASYMSLCKQWVRDFLPFAHPSSDGSLTTLTPSDLEPLVKELKMLPD
;
A
#
# COMPACT_ATOMS: atom_id res chain seq x y z
N ARG A 1 -16.04 -9.23 -22.13
CA ARG A 1 -15.32 -9.08 -20.84
C ARG A 1 -14.12 -10.01 -20.88
N ARG A 2 -12.92 -9.51 -20.58
CA ARG A 2 -11.65 -10.23 -20.71
C ARG A 2 -11.57 -11.37 -19.66
N PRO A 3 -11.38 -12.64 -20.03
CA PRO A 3 -11.45 -13.79 -19.10
C PRO A 3 -10.51 -13.67 -17.89
N TYR A 4 -9.33 -13.10 -18.08
CA TYR A 4 -8.34 -12.89 -17.01
C TYR A 4 -8.79 -11.88 -15.95
N VAL A 5 -9.60 -10.88 -16.31
CA VAL A 5 -10.14 -9.90 -15.34
C VAL A 5 -11.17 -10.57 -14.43
N VAL A 6 -11.96 -11.50 -14.96
CA VAL A 6 -12.93 -12.27 -14.18
C VAL A 6 -12.21 -13.16 -13.17
N LEU A 7 -11.20 -13.92 -13.63
CA LEU A 7 -10.38 -14.76 -12.76
C LEU A 7 -9.66 -13.95 -11.68
N PHE A 8 -9.07 -12.81 -12.03
CA PHE A 8 -8.40 -11.94 -11.06
C PHE A 8 -9.37 -11.33 -10.05
N ARG A 9 -10.57 -10.90 -10.48
CA ARG A 9 -11.61 -10.41 -9.56
C ARG A 9 -12.07 -11.50 -8.59
N GLU A 10 -12.20 -12.74 -9.06
CA GLU A 10 -12.52 -13.87 -8.19
C GLU A 10 -11.38 -14.17 -7.21
N GLU A 11 -10.13 -14.08 -7.66
CA GLU A 11 -8.95 -14.29 -6.83
C GLU A 11 -8.80 -13.21 -5.75
N LEU A 12 -9.03 -11.93 -6.10
CA LEU A 12 -9.09 -10.84 -5.12
C LEU A 12 -10.15 -11.08 -4.04
N LYS A 13 -11.32 -11.63 -4.42
CA LYS A 13 -12.37 -11.97 -3.45
C LYS A 13 -11.96 -13.10 -2.52
N LYS A 14 -11.21 -14.11 -3.01
CA LYS A 14 -10.69 -15.19 -2.14
C LYS A 14 -9.64 -14.69 -1.15
N ARG A 15 -8.84 -13.70 -1.54
CA ARG A 15 -7.76 -13.11 -0.74
C ARG A 15 -8.24 -12.03 0.23
N GLN A 16 -9.51 -11.63 0.17
CA GLN A 16 -10.13 -10.82 1.21
C GLN A 16 -10.41 -11.70 2.43
N PRO A 17 -9.95 -11.33 3.62
CA PRO A 17 -10.14 -12.15 4.81
C PRO A 17 -11.64 -12.40 5.07
N ALA A 18 -12.02 -13.68 5.14
CA ALA A 18 -13.39 -14.10 5.42
C ALA A 18 -13.84 -13.53 6.77
N GLY A 19 -14.86 -12.67 6.75
CA GLY A 19 -15.37 -12.04 7.96
C GLY A 19 -14.60 -10.78 8.37
N SER A 20 -14.35 -9.85 7.44
CA SER A 20 -14.04 -8.43 7.75
C SER A 20 -15.24 -7.73 8.45
N SER A 21 -15.79 -8.35 9.49
CA SER A 21 -16.83 -7.80 10.33
C SER A 21 -16.18 -6.75 11.25
N LYS A 22 -16.38 -5.48 10.87
CA LYS A 22 -16.14 -4.26 11.64
C LYS A 22 -14.72 -4.14 12.21
N SER A 23 -13.93 -3.24 11.61
CA SER A 23 -12.75 -2.68 12.26
C SER A 23 -13.19 -2.09 13.60
N GLY A 24 -12.87 -2.77 14.70
CA GLY A 24 -13.10 -2.23 16.03
C GLY A 24 -12.25 -0.99 16.26
N THR A 25 -12.58 -0.22 17.30
CA THR A 25 -11.70 0.88 17.73
C THR A 25 -10.27 0.38 18.00
N LYS A 26 -9.26 1.27 17.96
CA LYS A 26 -7.87 0.92 18.33
C LYS A 26 -7.81 0.14 19.64
N ASN A 27 -8.61 0.53 20.63
CA ASN A 27 -8.69 -0.17 21.91
C ASN A 27 -9.31 -1.57 21.77
N GLU A 28 -10.36 -1.75 20.99
CA GLU A 28 -10.95 -3.08 20.73
C GLU A 28 -9.97 -4.01 20.02
N LEU A 29 -9.18 -3.50 19.08
CA LEU A 29 -8.13 -4.29 18.41
C LEU A 29 -7.02 -4.68 19.39
N ILE A 30 -6.56 -3.75 20.23
CA ILE A 30 -5.59 -4.03 21.30
C ILE A 30 -6.15 -5.10 22.24
N GLU A 31 -7.39 -4.96 22.72
CA GLU A 31 -8.00 -5.95 23.61
C GLU A 31 -8.14 -7.33 22.95
N ARG A 32 -8.48 -7.38 21.67
CA ARG A 32 -8.54 -8.64 20.92
C ARG A 32 -7.17 -9.30 20.81
N LEU A 33 -6.12 -8.53 20.50
CA LEU A 33 -4.74 -9.03 20.44
C LEU A 33 -4.24 -9.49 21.82
N LEU A 34 -4.53 -8.73 22.88
CA LEU A 34 -4.21 -9.10 24.26
C LEU A 34 -4.99 -10.32 24.76
N LYS A 35 -6.15 -10.63 24.18
CA LYS A 35 -6.92 -11.85 24.46
C LYS A 35 -6.44 -13.05 23.64
N ALA A 36 -5.90 -12.81 22.45
CA ALA A 36 -5.34 -13.84 21.57
C ALA A 36 -3.97 -14.34 22.04
N ASP A 37 -3.23 -13.56 22.83
CA ASP A 37 -2.05 -14.02 23.58
C ASP A 37 -2.51 -15.06 24.63
N LYS A 38 -2.59 -16.33 24.20
CA LYS A 38 -3.05 -17.49 25.00
C LYS A 38 -2.07 -17.88 26.11
N ALA A 39 -0.89 -17.27 26.18
CA ALA A 39 0.02 -17.46 27.29
C ALA A 39 -0.49 -16.62 28.48
N GLY A 40 -0.81 -17.27 29.60
CA GLY A 40 -1.23 -16.64 30.86
C GLY A 40 -0.13 -15.77 31.49
N GLY A 41 0.30 -14.73 30.79
CA GLY A 41 1.30 -13.79 31.24
C GLY A 41 0.79 -12.95 32.40
N ASP A 42 1.64 -12.81 33.42
CA ASP A 42 1.44 -11.87 34.53
C ASP A 42 1.04 -10.46 34.03
N ALA A 43 0.30 -9.72 34.86
CA ALA A 43 -0.21 -8.38 34.60
C ALA A 43 0.88 -7.44 34.05
N THR A 44 2.12 -7.61 34.49
CA THR A 44 3.30 -6.87 34.03
C THR A 44 3.55 -7.06 32.54
N ARG A 45 3.59 -8.32 32.05
CA ARG A 45 3.77 -8.66 30.63
C ARG A 45 2.63 -8.13 29.79
N ARG A 46 1.39 -8.27 30.28
CA ARG A 46 0.19 -7.77 29.60
C ARG A 46 0.22 -6.24 29.44
N SER A 47 0.71 -5.52 30.45
CA SER A 47 0.88 -4.07 30.39
C SER A 47 1.97 -3.65 29.39
N GLY A 48 3.07 -4.40 29.31
CA GLY A 48 4.16 -4.17 28.36
C GLY A 48 3.70 -4.36 26.92
N LEU A 49 3.05 -5.49 26.63
CA LEU A 49 2.48 -5.78 25.31
C LEU A 49 1.43 -4.73 24.90
N ARG A 50 0.59 -4.28 25.83
CA ARG A 50 -0.37 -3.20 25.57
C ARG A 50 0.34 -1.92 25.11
N ARG A 51 1.43 -1.51 25.77
CA ARG A 51 2.18 -0.31 25.40
C ARG A 51 2.82 -0.45 24.02
N VAL A 52 3.40 -1.62 23.72
CA VAL A 52 3.94 -1.93 22.39
C VAL A 52 2.84 -1.80 21.35
N LEU A 53 1.71 -2.49 21.52
CA LEU A 53 0.59 -2.41 20.59
C LEU A 53 0.09 -0.96 20.43
N GLN A 54 -0.07 -0.22 21.52
CA GLN A 54 -0.48 1.19 21.48
C GLN A 54 0.49 2.07 20.71
N ALA A 55 1.79 1.82 20.80
CA ALA A 55 2.83 2.52 20.04
C ALA A 55 2.87 2.08 18.57
N SER A 56 2.56 0.81 18.28
CA SER A 56 2.55 0.26 16.92
C SER A 56 1.36 0.71 16.06
N PHE A 57 0.23 1.07 16.67
CA PHE A 57 -0.91 1.63 15.93
C PHE A 57 -0.68 3.09 15.57
N LEU A 58 -0.98 3.46 14.31
CA LEU A 58 -0.97 4.84 13.83
C LEU A 58 -1.65 5.80 14.82
N ARG A 59 -1.02 6.97 15.02
CA ARG A 59 -1.59 8.05 15.84
C ARG A 59 -2.90 8.49 15.21
N ARG A 60 -3.91 8.78 16.06
CA ARG A 60 -5.19 9.30 15.57
C ARG A 60 -4.94 10.67 14.93
N LEU A 61 -5.41 10.84 13.70
CA LEU A 61 -5.39 12.15 13.05
C LEU A 61 -6.36 13.10 13.77
N THR A 62 -5.91 14.32 14.05
CA THR A 62 -6.68 15.38 14.70
C THR A 62 -6.58 16.68 13.91
N GLY A 63 -7.54 17.59 14.11
CA GLY A 63 -7.55 18.90 13.46
C GLY A 63 -7.48 18.82 11.94
N ASP A 64 -6.65 19.68 11.34
CA ASP A 64 -6.48 19.80 9.88
C ASP A 64 -6.01 18.50 9.23
N ALA A 65 -5.17 17.72 9.90
CA ALA A 65 -4.70 16.44 9.37
C ALA A 65 -5.86 15.45 9.15
N ARG A 66 -6.86 15.45 10.06
CA ARG A 66 -8.07 14.63 9.88
C ARG A 66 -8.93 15.16 8.74
N HIS A 67 -9.09 16.48 8.64
CA HIS A 67 -9.86 17.11 7.57
C HIS A 67 -9.26 16.79 6.19
N HIS A 68 -7.95 16.96 6.03
CA HIS A 68 -7.26 16.62 4.78
C HIS A 68 -7.31 15.13 4.43
N ALA A 69 -7.21 14.24 5.42
CA ALA A 69 -7.38 12.81 5.19
C ALA A 69 -8.80 12.46 4.72
N MET A 70 -9.83 13.12 5.29
CA MET A 70 -11.22 12.95 4.83
C MET A 70 -11.40 13.43 3.38
N LEU A 71 -10.92 14.63 3.05
CA LEU A 71 -10.96 15.15 1.67
C LEU A 71 -10.25 14.20 0.70
N GLY A 72 -9.10 13.68 1.10
CA GLY A 72 -8.35 12.72 0.29
C GLY A 72 -9.16 11.46 -0.01
N HIS A 73 -9.77 10.88 1.02
CA HIS A 73 -10.61 9.69 0.90
C HIS A 73 -11.87 9.93 0.05
N GLU A 74 -12.53 11.08 0.21
CA GLU A 74 -13.72 11.43 -0.59
C GLU A 74 -13.41 11.66 -2.07
N ASN A 75 -12.17 12.07 -2.38
CA ASN A 75 -11.76 12.42 -3.74
C ASN A 75 -11.11 11.24 -4.50
N GLU A 76 -10.60 10.25 -3.79
CA GLU A 76 -9.90 9.09 -4.36
C GLU A 76 -10.69 8.37 -5.48
N PRO A 77 -11.98 8.00 -5.29
CA PRO A 77 -12.75 7.38 -6.37
C PRO A 77 -12.93 8.28 -7.60
N LYS A 78 -13.03 9.60 -7.40
CA LYS A 78 -13.19 10.58 -8.49
C LYS A 78 -11.90 10.66 -9.32
N LEU A 79 -10.74 10.64 -8.66
CA LEU A 79 -9.45 10.66 -9.33
C LEU A 79 -9.19 9.36 -10.11
N LEU A 80 -9.57 8.19 -9.60
CA LEU A 80 -9.46 6.94 -10.35
C LEU A 80 -10.25 6.99 -11.67
N VAL A 81 -11.52 7.42 -11.60
CA VAL A 81 -12.37 7.56 -12.79
C VAL A 81 -11.79 8.60 -13.77
N ARG A 82 -11.34 9.75 -13.25
CA ARG A 82 -10.75 10.81 -14.07
C ARG A 82 -9.45 10.35 -14.73
N ALA A 83 -8.59 9.61 -14.03
CA ALA A 83 -7.36 9.05 -14.56
C ALA A 83 -7.64 8.07 -15.71
N ALA A 84 -8.62 7.18 -15.54
CA ALA A 84 -9.02 6.25 -16.59
C ALA A 84 -9.49 6.98 -17.85
N LYS A 85 -10.42 7.92 -17.69
CA LYS A 85 -10.93 8.75 -18.78
C LYS A 85 -9.82 9.52 -19.47
N LEU A 86 -8.98 10.23 -18.71
CA LEU A 86 -7.88 11.03 -19.24
C LEU A 86 -6.89 10.19 -20.05
N SER A 87 -6.61 8.96 -19.60
CA SER A 87 -5.71 8.05 -20.33
C SER A 87 -6.30 7.54 -21.65
N MET A 88 -7.62 7.48 -21.78
CA MET A 88 -8.29 7.08 -23.03
C MET A 88 -8.48 8.25 -23.99
N ASP A 89 -8.73 9.45 -23.46
CA ASP A 89 -9.02 10.66 -24.24
C ASP A 89 -7.75 11.39 -24.71
N THR A 90 -6.56 11.01 -24.23
CA THR A 90 -5.30 11.66 -24.57
C THR A 90 -4.50 10.82 -25.57
N ASP A 91 -4.24 11.39 -26.74
CA ASP A 91 -3.39 10.75 -27.75
C ASP A 91 -1.92 10.71 -27.33
N GLY A 92 -1.22 9.64 -27.72
CA GLY A 92 0.22 9.50 -27.51
C GLY A 92 0.63 9.22 -26.05
N VAL A 93 -0.30 8.83 -25.19
CA VAL A 93 0.02 8.40 -23.83
C VAL A 93 0.83 7.10 -23.83
N PRO A 94 1.75 6.91 -22.86
CA PRO A 94 2.54 5.70 -22.76
C PRO A 94 1.71 4.45 -22.39
N PHE A 95 0.52 4.64 -21.82
CA PHE A 95 -0.40 3.57 -21.44
C PHE A 95 -1.83 4.10 -21.32
N MET A 96 -2.80 3.22 -21.52
CA MET A 96 -4.23 3.46 -21.31
C MET A 96 -4.75 2.56 -20.20
N ILE A 97 -5.63 3.11 -19.35
CA ILE A 97 -6.33 2.37 -18.30
C ILE A 97 -7.69 1.94 -18.83
N SER A 98 -7.86 0.63 -19.02
CA SER A 98 -9.09 0.07 -19.61
C SER A 98 -10.14 -0.33 -18.57
N GLU A 99 -9.72 -0.68 -17.37
CA GLU A 99 -10.60 -1.06 -16.26
C GLU A 99 -9.88 -0.80 -14.94
N ILE A 100 -10.64 -0.44 -13.89
CA ILE A 100 -10.14 -0.32 -12.51
C ILE A 100 -11.03 -1.17 -11.62
N LEU A 101 -10.40 -2.02 -10.80
CA LEU A 101 -11.04 -2.84 -9.79
C LEU A 101 -10.68 -2.29 -8.42
N THR A 102 -11.67 -1.97 -7.59
CA THR A 102 -11.42 -1.61 -6.19
C THR A 102 -11.44 -2.87 -5.32
N ALA A 103 -10.62 -2.87 -4.27
CA ALA A 103 -10.56 -3.94 -3.29
C ALA A 103 -10.28 -3.34 -1.91
N GLY A 104 -10.72 -4.03 -0.86
CA GLY A 104 -10.32 -3.69 0.50
C GLY A 104 -8.88 -4.14 0.78
N LEU A 105 -8.61 -4.44 2.05
CA LEU A 105 -7.34 -5.04 2.46
C LEU A 105 -7.16 -6.42 1.80
N ILE A 106 -6.04 -6.61 1.10
CA ILE A 106 -5.65 -7.85 0.44
C ILE A 106 -4.39 -8.39 1.11
N GLU A 107 -4.41 -9.65 1.52
CA GLU A 107 -3.24 -10.32 2.09
C GLU A 107 -2.48 -11.12 1.01
N HIS A 108 -1.14 -11.17 1.12
CA HIS A 108 -0.32 -11.98 0.22
C HIS A 108 -0.55 -13.47 0.49
N GLU A 109 -0.76 -14.24 -0.57
CA GLU A 109 -0.97 -15.69 -0.47
C GLU A 109 0.28 -16.40 0.10
N GLY A 110 0.11 -17.16 1.18
CA GLY A 110 1.24 -17.84 1.85
C GLY A 110 2.16 -16.90 2.64
N ALA A 111 1.76 -15.66 2.89
CA ALA A 111 2.43 -14.77 3.84
C ALA A 111 1.40 -14.00 4.70
N PRO A 112 0.73 -14.70 5.64
CA PRO A 112 -0.17 -14.05 6.60
C PRO A 112 0.52 -12.87 7.29
N GLY A 113 -0.18 -11.75 7.46
CA GLY A 113 0.36 -10.53 8.07
C GLY A 113 1.08 -9.59 7.09
N VAL A 114 1.34 -10.02 5.86
CA VAL A 114 1.79 -9.11 4.80
C VAL A 114 0.59 -8.77 3.93
N ALA A 115 0.01 -7.59 4.15
CA ALA A 115 -1.21 -7.16 3.51
C ALA A 115 -1.12 -5.73 2.99
N THR A 116 -1.95 -5.42 2.00
CA THR A 116 -1.95 -4.15 1.32
C THR A 116 -3.37 -3.64 1.08
N SER A 117 -3.56 -2.33 1.19
CA SER A 117 -4.80 -1.65 0.87
C SER A 117 -4.52 -0.75 -0.33
N VAL A 118 -4.74 -1.27 -1.54
CA VAL A 118 -4.61 -0.50 -2.78
C VAL A 118 -5.89 0.26 -3.05
N ASP A 119 -5.77 1.48 -3.56
CA ASP A 119 -6.95 2.28 -3.96
C ASP A 119 -7.63 1.66 -5.20
N GLY A 120 -6.86 0.94 -6.01
CA GLY A 120 -7.40 0.07 -7.05
C GLY A 120 -6.37 -0.83 -7.71
N VAL A 121 -6.84 -1.73 -8.57
CA VAL A 121 -6.01 -2.49 -9.51
C VAL A 121 -6.51 -2.19 -10.92
N ALA A 122 -5.64 -1.60 -11.73
CA ALA A 122 -5.93 -1.22 -13.10
C ALA A 122 -5.49 -2.30 -14.10
N VAL A 123 -6.26 -2.44 -15.18
CA VAL A 123 -5.84 -3.13 -16.40
C VAL A 123 -5.25 -2.11 -17.36
N LEU A 124 -3.92 -2.13 -17.50
CA LEU A 124 -3.19 -1.24 -18.40
C LEU A 124 -3.04 -1.88 -19.77
N THR A 125 -3.12 -1.05 -20.80
CA THR A 125 -2.84 -1.43 -22.18
C THR A 125 -1.91 -0.44 -22.83
N TRP A 126 -0.90 -0.92 -23.54
CA TRP A 126 -0.02 -0.06 -24.35
C TRP A 126 0.51 -0.81 -25.57
N LYS A 127 1.00 -0.05 -26.55
CA LYS A 127 1.54 -0.61 -27.78
C LYS A 127 3.05 -0.85 -27.63
N GLY A 128 3.47 -2.11 -27.56
CA GLY A 128 4.87 -2.51 -27.54
C GLY A 128 5.23 -3.31 -28.80
N ASN A 129 6.26 -2.89 -29.53
CA ASN A 129 6.79 -3.61 -30.72
C ASN A 129 5.70 -4.03 -31.74
N GLY A 130 4.70 -3.18 -31.96
CA GLY A 130 3.60 -3.44 -32.89
C GLY A 130 2.40 -4.22 -32.29
N ASN A 131 2.56 -4.82 -31.11
CA ASN A 131 1.51 -5.56 -30.42
C ASN A 131 0.90 -4.77 -29.26
N MET A 132 -0.37 -5.04 -28.96
CA MET A 132 -1.02 -4.51 -27.76
C MET A 132 -0.66 -5.40 -26.57
N LEU A 133 0.08 -4.84 -25.61
CA LEU A 133 0.39 -5.49 -24.35
C LEU A 133 -0.70 -5.13 -23.33
N THR A 134 -1.04 -6.08 -22.47
CA THR A 134 -1.98 -5.87 -21.36
C THR A 134 -1.35 -6.39 -20.07
N THR A 135 -1.35 -5.58 -19.02
CA THR A 135 -0.90 -6.02 -17.69
C THR A 135 -1.84 -5.52 -16.59
N LEU A 136 -1.70 -6.09 -15.41
CA LEU A 136 -2.31 -5.60 -14.17
C LEU A 136 -1.34 -4.67 -13.45
N CYS A 137 -1.86 -3.64 -12.83
CA CYS A 137 -1.09 -2.62 -12.14
C CYS A 137 -1.80 -2.19 -10.85
N ALA A 138 -1.06 -2.11 -9.75
CA ALA A 138 -1.60 -1.55 -8.51
C ALA A 138 -1.70 -0.03 -8.60
N CYS A 139 -2.82 0.56 -8.19
CA CYS A 139 -3.01 2.01 -8.18
C CYS A 139 -2.90 2.54 -6.76
N GLU A 140 -2.16 3.64 -6.63
CA GLU A 140 -2.12 4.48 -5.44
C GLU A 140 -2.51 5.90 -5.83
N VAL A 141 -3.44 6.50 -5.10
CA VAL A 141 -3.98 7.83 -5.33
C VAL A 141 -3.55 8.75 -4.21
N LYS A 142 -3.05 9.91 -4.60
CA LYS A 142 -2.69 10.97 -3.68
C LYS A 142 -3.45 12.25 -4.04
N THR A 143 -4.44 12.57 -3.23
CA THR A 143 -5.11 13.87 -3.27
C THR A 143 -4.30 14.89 -2.49
N ARG A 144 -3.81 15.92 -3.17
CA ARG A 144 -3.18 17.08 -2.53
C ARG A 144 -4.26 18.10 -2.18
N THR A 145 -4.35 18.45 -0.90
CA THR A 145 -5.44 19.28 -0.36
C THR A 145 -5.00 20.70 -0.01
N THR A 146 -3.70 20.99 -0.02
CA THR A 146 -3.16 22.32 0.27
C THR A 146 -2.49 22.90 -0.97
N GLN A 147 -2.57 24.21 -1.15
CA GLN A 147 -1.90 24.89 -2.26
C GLN A 147 -0.39 24.61 -2.28
N ARG A 148 0.25 24.50 -1.11
CA ARG A 148 1.66 24.15 -0.98
C ARG A 148 1.95 22.78 -1.61
N THR A 149 1.15 21.76 -1.26
CA THR A 149 1.34 20.41 -1.81
C THR A 149 1.00 20.36 -3.30
N VAL A 150 -0.03 21.07 -3.75
CA VAL A 150 -0.40 21.15 -5.18
C VAL A 150 0.74 21.79 -5.99
N SER A 151 1.28 22.93 -5.55
CA SER A 151 2.39 23.60 -6.21
C SER A 151 3.67 22.75 -6.28
N ALA A 152 3.95 21.95 -5.24
CA ALA A 152 5.09 21.04 -5.23
C ALA A 152 4.96 19.94 -6.31
N GLU A 153 3.77 19.40 -6.50
CA GLU A 153 3.49 18.40 -7.55
C GLU A 153 3.59 19.01 -8.94
N TYR A 154 3.06 20.22 -9.13
CA TYR A 154 3.24 20.96 -10.38
C TYR A 154 4.71 21.24 -10.67
N GLY A 155 5.49 21.65 -9.67
CA GLY A 155 6.94 21.81 -9.80
C GLY A 155 7.62 20.52 -10.26
N THR A 156 7.29 19.39 -9.63
CA THR A 156 7.80 18.07 -10.02
C THR A 156 7.41 17.71 -11.45
N ARG A 157 6.17 17.97 -11.86
CA ARG A 157 5.71 17.78 -13.24
C ARG A 157 6.49 18.62 -14.24
N ILE A 158 6.74 19.89 -13.94
CA ILE A 158 7.50 20.81 -14.81
C ILE A 158 8.92 20.29 -15.01
N LEU A 159 9.59 19.83 -13.94
CA LEU A 159 10.93 19.24 -14.03
C LEU A 159 10.98 18.00 -14.93
N ARG A 160 9.86 17.29 -15.09
CA ARG A 160 9.69 16.13 -15.99
C ARG A 160 9.22 16.52 -17.41
N GLY A 161 9.41 17.78 -17.80
CA GLY A 161 9.01 18.28 -19.12
C GLY A 161 7.51 18.57 -19.25
N GLY A 162 6.82 18.83 -18.14
CA GLY A 162 5.42 19.27 -18.13
C GLY A 162 4.38 18.19 -18.45
N LYS A 163 4.80 16.93 -18.61
CA LYS A 163 3.91 15.82 -18.98
C LYS A 163 3.11 15.32 -17.78
N VAL A 164 1.80 15.12 -17.99
CA VAL A 164 0.94 14.45 -17.00
C VAL A 164 1.35 13.00 -16.83
N PHE A 165 1.62 12.31 -17.95
CA PHE A 165 1.94 10.89 -17.98
C PHE A 165 3.45 10.66 -18.01
N ALA A 166 3.93 9.78 -17.13
CA ALA A 166 5.29 9.28 -17.13
C ALA A 166 5.29 7.76 -16.94
N SER A 167 6.26 7.09 -17.56
CA SER A 167 6.58 5.68 -17.31
C SER A 167 8.07 5.60 -16.97
N VAL A 168 8.39 4.99 -15.84
CA VAL A 168 9.76 4.90 -15.32
C VAL A 168 10.03 3.50 -14.79
N SER A 169 11.26 3.03 -14.95
CA SER A 169 11.75 1.84 -14.27
C SER A 169 12.30 2.22 -12.89
N ALA A 170 12.00 1.41 -11.87
CA ALA A 170 12.41 1.62 -10.50
C ALA A 170 13.93 1.57 -10.28
N SER A 171 14.69 0.91 -11.17
CA SER A 171 16.15 0.85 -11.13
C SER A 171 16.82 2.11 -11.69
N ARG A 172 16.06 3.02 -12.32
CA ARG A 172 16.58 4.25 -12.92
C ARG A 172 16.56 5.43 -11.94
N ALA A 173 17.54 6.33 -12.08
CA ALA A 173 17.58 7.58 -11.32
C ALA A 173 16.31 8.43 -11.49
N SER A 174 15.70 8.38 -12.68
CA SER A 174 14.44 9.06 -13.02
C SER A 174 13.27 8.62 -12.14
N PHE A 175 13.32 7.46 -11.47
CA PHE A 175 12.29 7.07 -10.51
C PHE A 175 12.23 8.01 -9.32
N ARG A 176 13.38 8.46 -8.80
CA ARG A 176 13.44 9.37 -7.65
C ARG A 176 12.93 10.77 -8.01
N GLU A 177 13.09 11.17 -9.26
CA GLU A 177 12.56 12.43 -9.78
C GLU A 177 11.06 12.33 -10.06
N ALA A 178 10.60 11.17 -10.56
CA ALA A 178 9.20 10.92 -10.85
C ALA A 178 8.34 10.72 -9.60
N VAL A 179 8.89 10.11 -8.56
CA VAL A 179 8.22 9.91 -7.26
C VAL A 179 9.16 10.39 -6.16
N PRO A 180 9.17 11.68 -5.82
CA PRO A 180 10.16 12.27 -4.89
C PRO A 180 10.09 11.72 -3.47
N HIS A 181 8.89 11.37 -3.01
CA HIS A 181 8.68 10.91 -1.65
C HIS A 181 9.08 9.44 -1.48
N VAL A 182 10.02 9.17 -0.57
CA VAL A 182 10.50 7.81 -0.25
C VAL A 182 9.34 6.91 0.19
N SER A 183 8.44 7.43 1.02
CA SER A 183 7.26 6.69 1.53
C SER A 183 6.35 6.22 0.40
N GLU A 184 6.11 7.06 -0.61
CA GLU A 184 5.30 6.71 -1.78
C GLU A 184 5.99 5.65 -2.63
N ARG A 185 7.32 5.75 -2.83
CA ARG A 185 8.09 4.72 -3.55
C ARG A 185 8.00 3.35 -2.87
N ILE A 186 8.16 3.32 -1.54
CA ILE A 186 8.05 2.07 -0.77
C ILE A 186 6.62 1.53 -0.82
N GLN A 187 5.62 2.40 -0.71
CA GLN A 187 4.20 2.03 -0.80
C GLN A 187 3.88 1.37 -2.15
N LEU A 188 4.32 1.96 -3.26
CA LEU A 188 4.17 1.39 -4.61
C LEU A 188 4.84 0.00 -4.72
N MET A 189 6.10 -0.13 -4.28
CA MET A 189 6.79 -1.43 -4.26
C MET A 189 6.04 -2.46 -3.42
N HIS A 190 5.52 -2.04 -2.26
CA HIS A 190 4.78 -2.91 -1.36
C HIS A 190 3.48 -3.42 -2.00
N HIS A 191 2.72 -2.55 -2.68
CA HIS A 191 1.54 -2.96 -3.44
C HIS A 191 1.88 -3.98 -4.53
N ALA A 192 2.91 -3.70 -5.32
CA ALA A 192 3.40 -4.59 -6.36
C ALA A 192 3.75 -5.97 -5.78
N ALA A 193 4.55 -6.01 -4.73
CA ALA A 193 4.98 -7.25 -4.08
C ALA A 193 3.84 -8.06 -3.46
N VAL A 194 2.94 -7.44 -2.70
CA VAL A 194 1.83 -8.14 -2.06
C VAL A 194 0.86 -8.75 -3.08
N LEU A 195 0.66 -8.08 -4.21
CA LEU A 195 -0.25 -8.54 -5.26
C LEU A 195 0.41 -9.46 -6.29
N GLY A 196 1.74 -9.66 -6.23
CA GLY A 196 2.48 -10.41 -7.23
C GLY A 196 2.47 -9.72 -8.60
N LEU A 197 2.55 -8.39 -8.61
CA LEU A 197 2.59 -7.54 -9.80
C LEU A 197 3.98 -6.90 -9.95
N THR A 198 4.31 -6.46 -11.16
CA THR A 198 5.55 -5.73 -11.47
C THR A 198 5.31 -4.25 -11.76
N HIS A 199 4.06 -3.81 -11.71
CA HIS A 199 3.68 -2.44 -12.09
C HIS A 199 2.89 -1.79 -10.97
N SER A 200 3.18 -0.52 -10.70
CA SER A 200 2.32 0.34 -9.87
C SER A 200 2.16 1.72 -10.48
N LEU A 201 0.97 2.28 -10.36
CA LEU A 201 0.58 3.57 -10.91
C LEU A 201 0.30 4.52 -9.76
N LEU A 202 1.11 5.56 -9.66
CA LEU A 202 0.85 6.69 -8.78
C LEU A 202 0.00 7.72 -9.53
N ILE A 203 -1.19 8.01 -9.00
CA ILE A 203 -2.10 9.04 -9.49
C ILE A 203 -2.08 10.19 -8.49
N VAL A 204 -1.58 11.33 -8.91
CA VAL A 204 -1.55 12.53 -8.07
C VAL A 204 -2.51 13.56 -8.64
N GLY A 205 -3.41 14.06 -7.82
CA GLY A 205 -4.39 15.06 -8.20
C GLY A 205 -4.78 15.96 -7.04
N ASP A 206 -5.62 16.93 -7.34
CA ASP A 206 -6.35 17.70 -6.34
C ASP A 206 -7.86 17.44 -6.49
N GLU A 207 -8.72 18.27 -5.89
CA GLU A 207 -10.17 18.11 -5.99
C GLU A 207 -10.70 18.30 -7.43
N HIS A 208 -9.93 18.93 -8.31
CA HIS A 208 -10.38 19.41 -9.61
C HIS A 208 -9.75 18.66 -10.78
N GLU A 209 -8.51 18.23 -10.68
CA GLU A 209 -7.78 17.65 -11.81
C GLU A 209 -6.72 16.60 -11.44
N ILE A 210 -6.23 15.92 -12.48
CA ILE A 210 -5.08 15.04 -12.39
C ILE A 210 -3.84 15.88 -12.66
N ILE A 211 -2.98 16.01 -11.65
CA ILE A 211 -1.72 16.72 -11.77
C ILE A 211 -0.71 15.83 -12.50
N SER A 212 -0.56 14.57 -12.07
CA SER A 212 0.32 13.62 -12.75
C SER A 212 -0.07 12.15 -12.55
N MET A 213 0.39 11.31 -13.48
CA MET A 213 0.24 9.87 -13.49
C MET A 213 1.59 9.24 -13.81
N VAL A 214 2.15 8.50 -12.85
CA VAL A 214 3.48 7.88 -12.97
C VAL A 214 3.33 6.37 -12.88
N LEU A 215 3.53 5.69 -14.01
CA LEU A 215 3.64 4.24 -14.05
C LEU A 215 5.08 3.85 -13.70
N VAL A 216 5.23 3.06 -12.65
CA VAL A 216 6.49 2.52 -12.17
C VAL A 216 6.55 1.03 -12.52
N GLU A 217 7.61 0.64 -13.20
CA GLU A 217 7.95 -0.75 -13.49
C GLU A 217 9.04 -1.22 -12.52
N PHE A 218 8.79 -2.35 -11.86
CA PHE A 218 9.71 -3.02 -10.95
C PHE A 218 10.27 -4.29 -11.60
N GLU A 219 11.55 -4.54 -11.37
CA GLU A 219 12.20 -5.78 -11.78
C GLU A 219 11.68 -6.94 -10.91
N ASP A 220 11.47 -8.12 -11.51
CA ASP A 220 10.90 -9.30 -10.83
C ASP A 220 11.71 -9.71 -9.59
N ASP A 221 13.03 -9.63 -9.68
CA ASP A 221 13.96 -9.95 -8.59
C ASP A 221 13.87 -8.94 -7.43
N ALA A 222 13.66 -7.66 -7.73
CA ALA A 222 13.44 -6.63 -6.72
C ALA A 222 12.13 -6.86 -5.95
N VAL A 223 11.06 -7.19 -6.66
CA VAL A 223 9.75 -7.53 -6.06
C VAL A 223 9.87 -8.78 -5.19
N ALA A 224 10.51 -9.83 -5.70
CA ALA A 224 10.72 -11.09 -4.96
C ALA A 224 11.61 -10.89 -3.71
N SER A 225 12.67 -10.08 -3.83
CA SER A 225 13.57 -9.75 -2.72
C SER A 225 12.84 -8.96 -1.63
N TYR A 226 12.06 -7.96 -2.01
CA TYR A 226 11.25 -7.19 -1.07
C TYR A 226 10.23 -8.08 -0.34
N MET A 227 9.53 -8.95 -1.08
CA MET A 227 8.56 -9.88 -0.48
C MET A 227 9.23 -10.88 0.48
N SER A 228 10.43 -11.36 0.15
CA SER A 228 11.23 -12.24 1.01
C SER A 228 11.59 -11.54 2.33
N LEU A 229 11.97 -10.26 2.26
CA LEU A 229 12.21 -9.44 3.44
C LEU A 229 10.94 -9.27 4.29
N CYS A 230 9.78 -9.00 3.69
CA CYS A 230 8.52 -8.90 4.42
C CYS A 230 8.15 -10.21 5.14
N LYS A 231 8.29 -11.36 4.46
CA LYS A 231 8.06 -12.68 5.07
C LYS A 231 8.99 -12.93 6.24
N GLN A 232 10.26 -12.60 6.09
CA GLN A 232 11.24 -12.70 7.16
C GLN A 232 10.85 -11.79 8.34
N TRP A 233 10.44 -10.55 8.08
CA TRP A 233 10.04 -9.62 9.12
C TRP A 233 8.82 -10.09 9.91
N VAL A 234 7.79 -10.63 9.25
CA VAL A 234 6.64 -11.24 9.93
C VAL A 234 7.08 -12.42 10.80
N ARG A 235 7.93 -13.31 10.25
CA ARG A 235 8.41 -14.48 11.00
C ARG A 235 9.22 -14.08 12.24
N ASP A 236 10.11 -13.11 12.08
CA ASP A 236 11.06 -12.73 13.12
C ASP A 236 10.42 -11.84 14.20
N PHE A 237 9.43 -11.00 13.84
CA PHE A 237 8.87 -9.98 14.74
C PHE A 237 7.38 -10.12 15.06
N LEU A 238 6.61 -10.87 14.27
CA LEU A 238 5.18 -11.11 14.49
C LEU A 238 4.80 -12.60 14.70
N PRO A 239 5.63 -13.45 15.34
CA PRO A 239 5.31 -14.87 15.53
C PRO A 239 4.08 -15.09 16.42
N PHE A 240 3.70 -14.10 17.24
CA PHE A 240 2.51 -14.16 18.08
C PHE A 240 1.21 -13.91 17.27
N ALA A 241 1.31 -13.26 16.11
CA ALA A 241 0.16 -12.93 15.28
C ALA A 241 -0.25 -14.10 14.37
N HIS A 242 0.67 -15.04 14.12
CA HIS A 242 0.46 -16.18 13.25
C HIS A 242 1.07 -17.44 13.89
N PRO A 243 0.25 -18.41 14.33
CA PRO A 243 0.78 -19.69 14.79
C PRO A 243 1.54 -20.36 13.63
N SER A 244 2.67 -21.00 13.93
CA SER A 244 3.41 -21.75 12.90
C SER A 244 2.54 -22.90 12.35
N SER A 245 2.91 -23.40 11.17
CA SER A 245 2.17 -24.45 10.45
C SER A 245 2.03 -25.77 11.22
N ASP A 246 2.75 -25.93 12.33
CA ASP A 246 2.67 -27.03 13.30
C ASP A 246 1.69 -26.74 14.47
N GLY A 247 1.06 -25.57 14.49
CA GLY A 247 0.17 -25.12 15.57
C GLY A 247 0.90 -24.67 16.84
N SER A 248 2.24 -24.62 16.84
CA SER A 248 2.99 -24.06 17.95
C SER A 248 2.93 -22.52 17.89
N LEU A 249 2.70 -21.88 19.04
CA LEU A 249 2.82 -20.43 19.15
C LEU A 249 4.21 -20.17 19.73
N THR A 250 5.08 -19.52 18.97
CA THR A 250 6.33 -18.99 19.50
C THR A 250 5.98 -17.89 20.51
N THR A 251 6.05 -18.23 21.80
CA THR A 251 5.84 -17.28 22.88
C THR A 251 7.01 -16.31 22.96
N LEU A 252 6.78 -15.05 22.60
CA LEU A 252 7.69 -13.97 22.94
C LEU A 252 7.76 -13.82 24.45
N THR A 253 8.96 -13.86 25.01
CA THR A 253 9.23 -13.59 26.41
C THR A 253 9.42 -12.08 26.63
N PRO A 254 9.23 -11.55 27.86
CA PRO A 254 9.50 -10.15 28.16
C PRO A 254 10.92 -9.69 27.78
N SER A 255 11.91 -10.58 27.88
CA SER A 255 13.30 -10.33 27.46
C SER A 255 13.45 -10.14 25.95
N ASP A 256 12.59 -10.78 25.14
CA ASP A 256 12.62 -10.63 23.66
C ASP A 256 12.07 -9.26 23.22
N LEU A 257 11.24 -8.64 24.07
CA LEU A 257 10.57 -7.35 23.78
C LEU A 257 11.35 -6.13 24.27
N GLU A 258 12.27 -6.30 25.23
CA GLU A 258 13.05 -5.20 25.82
C GLU A 258 13.90 -4.42 24.80
N PRO A 259 14.62 -5.09 23.87
CA PRO A 259 15.40 -4.41 22.83
C PRO A 259 14.50 -3.56 21.90
N LEU A 260 13.36 -4.12 21.46
CA LEU A 260 12.38 -3.45 20.60
C LEU A 260 11.78 -2.21 21.26
N VAL A 261 11.45 -2.28 22.56
CA VAL A 261 10.93 -1.14 23.32
C VAL A 261 12.00 -0.04 23.47
N LYS A 262 13.27 -0.42 23.64
CA LYS A 262 14.38 0.53 23.75
C LYS A 262 14.64 1.23 22.41
N GLU A 263 14.55 0.50 21.30
CA GLU A 263 14.73 1.01 19.95
C GLU A 263 13.60 1.96 19.54
N LEU A 264 12.35 1.60 19.85
CA LEU A 264 11.17 2.46 19.61
C LEU A 264 11.19 3.76 20.45
N LYS A 265 11.83 3.76 21.62
CA LYS A 265 12.04 4.96 22.46
C LYS A 265 13.12 5.90 21.92
N MET A 266 13.95 5.44 20.98
CA MET A 266 15.02 6.25 20.38
C MET A 266 14.59 6.92 19.07
N LEU A 267 13.37 6.64 18.58
CA LEU A 267 12.81 7.37 17.45
C LEU A 267 12.35 8.76 17.93
N PRO A 268 12.77 9.85 17.28
CA PRO A 268 12.35 11.19 17.65
C PRO A 268 10.82 11.35 17.53
N ASP A 269 10.26 12.16 18.44
CA ASP A 269 8.81 12.34 18.66
C ASP A 269 7.97 12.79 17.45
#